data_AF-A0A1W9ZUP0-F1
#
_entry.id   AF-A0A1W9ZUP0-F1
#
_cell.length_a   1.000
_cell.length_b   1.000
_cell.length_c   1.000
_cell.angle_alpha   90.00
_cell.angle_beta   90.00
_cell.angle_gamma   90.00
#
_symmetry.space_group_name_H-M   'P 1'
#
loop_
_entity.id
_entity.type
_entity.pdbx_description
1 polymer ?
#
loop_
_entity_poly.entity_id
_entity_poly.type
_entity_poly.pdbx_seq_one_letter_code
_entity_poly.pdbx_strand_id
1 'polypeptide(L)' 'MPTSTDITHDHLIGWNHLCDARMAALDAAHALPPSSQRNRATELAEKITDTLGFCGRPATVVERDRRAGQAVTR' A
#
# COMPACT_ATOMS: atom_id res chain seq x y z
N MET A 1 -15.58 18.47 8.66
CA MET A 1 -14.71 18.21 7.50
C MET A 1 -13.43 17.59 8.03
N PRO A 2 -13.05 16.37 7.62
CA PRO A 2 -11.77 15.79 8.05
C PRO A 2 -10.63 16.67 7.53
N THR A 3 -9.74 17.07 8.43
CA THR A 3 -8.59 17.90 8.10
C THR A 3 -7.57 17.08 7.32
N SER A 4 -6.88 17.69 6.35
CA SER A 4 -5.93 17.04 5.43
C SER A 4 -4.85 16.19 6.12
N THR A 5 -4.57 16.46 7.39
CA THR A 5 -3.65 15.71 8.26
C THR A 5 -4.22 14.37 8.74
N ASP A 6 -5.52 14.27 9.02
CA ASP A 6 -6.16 13.00 9.45
C ASP A 6 -6.16 11.97 8.32
N ILE A 7 -6.47 12.43 7.11
CA ILE A 7 -6.46 11.57 5.90
C ILE A 7 -5.05 11.05 5.61
N THR A 8 -4.02 11.84 5.90
CA THR A 8 -2.63 11.43 5.68
C THR A 8 -2.16 10.44 6.74
N HIS A 9 -2.58 10.63 8.00
CA HIS A 9 -2.21 9.74 9.11
C HIS A 9 -2.88 8.37 8.99
N ASP A 10 -4.18 8.32 8.70
CA ASP A 10 -4.92 7.08 8.48
C ASP A 10 -4.42 6.33 7.24
N HIS A 11 -4.04 7.07 6.19
CA HIS A 11 -3.43 6.48 5.00
C HIS A 11 -2.07 5.84 5.30
N LEU A 12 -1.22 6.49 6.10
CA LEU A 12 0.07 5.95 6.52
C LEU A 12 -0.08 4.72 7.42
N ILE A 13 -1.03 4.74 8.35
CA ILE A 13 -1.34 3.59 9.22
C ILE A 13 -1.83 2.41 8.38
N GLY A 14 -2.79 2.63 7.48
CA GLY A 14 -3.28 1.60 6.57
C GLY A 14 -2.18 1.03 5.67
N TRP A 15 -1.27 1.87 5.19
CA TRP A 15 -0.11 1.45 4.40
C TRP A 15 0.82 0.52 5.17
N ASN A 16 1.15 0.88 6.41
CA ASN A 16 2.03 0.08 7.26
C ASN A 16 1.40 -1.30 7.55
N HIS A 17 0.10 -1.34 7.87
CA HIS A 17 -0.61 -2.61 8.07
C HIS A 17 -0.59 -3.51 6.83
N LEU A 18 -0.73 -2.94 5.63
CA LEU A 18 -0.63 -3.69 4.39
C LEU A 18 0.81 -4.21 4.15
N CYS A 19 1.84 -3.41 4.46
CA CYS A 19 3.22 -3.87 4.41
C CYS A 19 3.48 -5.05 5.36
N ASP A 20 3.00 -4.96 6.60
CA ASP A 20 3.14 -6.03 7.60
C ASP A 20 2.41 -7.29 7.16
N ALA A 21 1.18 -7.16 6.66
CA ALA A 21 0.39 -8.28 6.15
C ALA A 21 1.06 -8.98 4.95
N ARG A 22 1.69 -8.20 4.05
CA ARG A 22 2.47 -8.73 2.93
C ARG A 22 3.67 -9.54 3.41
N MET A 23 4.42 -9.01 4.37
CA MET A 23 5.58 -9.71 4.94
C MET A 23 5.15 -11.01 5.61
N ALA A 24 4.10 -10.98 6.42
CA ALA A 24 3.56 -12.19 7.06
C ALA A 24 3.09 -13.25 6.05
N ALA A 25 2.47 -12.83 4.94
CA ALA A 25 2.05 -13.76 3.88
C ALA A 25 3.24 -14.41 3.16
N LEU A 26 4.31 -13.66 2.91
CA LEU A 26 5.55 -14.20 2.34
C LEU A 26 6.23 -15.17 3.31
N ASP A 27 6.36 -14.79 4.58
CA ASP A 27 6.95 -15.64 5.61
C ASP A 27 6.17 -16.96 5.74
N ALA A 28 4.83 -16.90 5.72
CA ALA A 28 3.99 -18.09 5.70
C ALA A 28 4.21 -18.94 4.44
N ALA A 29 4.33 -18.33 3.26
CA ALA A 29 4.63 -19.04 2.02
C ALA A 29 5.99 -19.74 2.07
N HIS A 30 7.01 -19.09 2.66
CA HIS A 30 8.35 -19.64 2.80
C HIS A 30 8.41 -20.80 3.80
N ALA A 31 7.64 -20.75 4.88
CA ALA A 31 7.55 -21.81 5.89
C ALA A 31 6.78 -23.05 5.39
N LEU A 32 5.96 -22.91 4.35
CA LEU A 32 5.17 -24.01 3.80
C LEU A 32 5.95 -24.84 2.76
N PRO A 33 5.80 -26.17 2.78
CA PRO A 33 6.27 -27.01 1.69
C PRO A 33 5.52 -26.66 0.39
N PRO A 34 6.09 -26.97 -0.79
CA PRO A 34 5.44 -26.73 -2.08
C PRO A 34 4.08 -27.43 -2.12
N SER A 35 3.03 -26.63 -1.99
CA SER A 35 1.66 -27.08 -1.75
C SER A 35 0.67 -26.00 -2.18
N SER A 36 -0.60 -26.36 -2.30
CA SER A 36 -1.67 -25.40 -2.58
C SER A 36 -1.75 -24.27 -1.55
N GLN A 37 -1.40 -24.54 -0.29
CA GLN A 37 -1.38 -23.51 0.77
C GLN A 37 -0.25 -22.50 0.56
N ARG A 38 0.93 -22.96 0.14
CA ARG A 38 2.04 -22.06 -0.24
C ARG A 38 1.62 -21.14 -1.39
N ASN A 39 1.00 -21.70 -2.42
CA ASN A 39 0.54 -20.91 -3.58
C ASN A 39 -0.47 -19.84 -3.16
N ARG A 40 -1.44 -20.17 -2.29
CA ARG A 40 -2.41 -19.22 -1.76
C ARG A 40 -1.75 -18.11 -0.93
N ALA A 41 -0.72 -18.42 -0.14
CA ALA A 41 0.02 -17.43 0.63
C ALA A 41 0.81 -16.48 -0.29
N THR A 42 1.41 -17.00 -1.37
CA THR A 42 2.05 -16.17 -2.41
C THR A 42 1.03 -15.28 -3.14
N GLU A 43 -0.09 -15.83 -3.59
CA GLU A 43 -1.17 -15.05 -4.25
C GLU A 43 -1.72 -13.95 -3.33
N LEU A 44 -1.80 -14.21 -2.02
CA LEU A 44 -2.20 -13.20 -1.05
C LEU A 44 -1.17 -12.06 -0.97
N ALA A 45 0.12 -12.38 -0.91
CA ALA A 45 1.19 -11.38 -0.91
C ALA A 45 1.19 -10.53 -2.19
N GLU A 46 0.92 -11.13 -3.35
CA GLU A 46 0.79 -10.44 -4.63
C GLU A 46 -0.40 -9.47 -4.63
N LYS A 47 -1.59 -9.90 -4.19
CA LYS A 47 -2.76 -9.02 -4.08
C LYS A 47 -2.55 -7.84 -3.14
N ILE A 48 -1.83 -8.06 -2.03
CA ILE A 48 -1.47 -6.97 -1.11
C ILE A 48 -0.47 -6.02 -1.78
N THR A 49 0.47 -6.54 -2.57
CA THR A 49 1.41 -5.73 -3.37
C THR A 49 0.68 -4.86 -4.39
N ASP A 50 -0.32 -5.41 -5.09
CA ASP A 50 -1.15 -4.65 -6.02
C ASP A 50 -1.96 -3.58 -5.31
N THR A 51 -2.51 -3.90 -4.14
CA THR A 51 -3.27 -2.97 -3.30
C THR A 51 -2.38 -1.82 -2.82
N LEU A 52 -1.17 -2.11 -2.35
CA LEU A 52 -0.15 -1.10 -2.04
C LEU A 52 0.13 -0.24 -3.27
N GLY A 53 0.41 -0.83 -4.43
CA GLY A 53 0.64 -0.11 -5.68
C GLY A 53 -0.54 0.81 -6.07
N PHE A 54 -1.77 0.33 -5.90
CA PHE A 54 -2.98 1.11 -6.14
C PHE A 54 -3.13 2.26 -5.15
N CYS A 55 -2.91 2.02 -3.86
CA CYS A 55 -2.99 3.05 -2.83
C CYS A 55 -1.87 4.11 -2.97
N GLY A 56 -0.72 3.78 -3.57
CA GLY A 56 0.43 4.70 -3.69
C GLY A 56 0.32 5.61 -4.91
N ARG A 57 -0.47 5.19 -5.91
CA ARG A 57 -0.79 6.00 -7.09
C ARG A 57 -1.55 7.30 -6.78
N PRO A 58 -2.61 7.34 -5.94
CA PRO A 58 -3.24 8.58 -5.56
C PRO A 58 -2.32 9.49 -4.74
N ALA A 59 -1.39 8.95 -3.94
CA ALA A 59 -0.42 9.78 -3.21
C ALA A 59 0.56 10.51 -4.15
N THR A 60 0.97 9.88 -5.25
CA THR A 60 1.84 10.51 -6.28
C THR A 60 1.09 11.47 -7.20
N VAL A 61 -0.20 11.22 -7.50
CA VAL A 61 -1.05 12.15 -8.27
C VAL A 61 -1.40 13.37 -7.43
N VAL A 62 -1.80 13.21 -6.17
CA VAL A 62 -2.10 14.33 -5.26
C VAL A 62 -0.85 15.17 -4.98
N GLU A 63 0.33 14.56 -4.81
CA GLU A 63 1.59 15.31 -4.66
C GLU A 63 2.01 16.03 -5.96
N ARG A 64 1.75 15.44 -7.13
CA ARG A 64 1.98 16.10 -8.43
C ARG A 64 1.02 17.27 -8.65
N ASP A 65 -0.26 17.10 -8.35
CA ASP A 65 -1.28 18.17 -8.46
C ASP A 65 -1.02 19.28 -7.44
N ARG A 66 -0.57 18.95 -6.22
CA ARG A 66 -0.12 19.93 -5.22
C ARG A 66 1.07 20.75 -5.71
N ARG A 67 2.06 20.12 -6.35
CA ARG A 67 3.21 20.83 -6.96
C ARG A 67 2.82 21.65 -8.18
N ALA A 68 1.93 21.13 -9.02
CA ALA A 68 1.41 21.84 -10.19
C ALA A 68 0.60 23.08 -9.78
N GLY A 69 -0.22 22.98 -8.73
CA GLY A 69 -0.95 24.11 -8.14
C GLY A 69 -0.04 25.17 -7.52
N GLN A 70 1.08 24.77 -6.91
CA GLN A 70 2.07 25.72 -6.38
C GLN A 70 2.87 26.43 -7.49
N ALA A 71 3.07 25.79 -8.65
CA ALA A 71 3.79 26.37 -9.78
C ALA A 71 3.02 27.46 -10.54
N VAL A 72 1.70 27.56 -10.38
CA VAL A 72 0.84 28.57 -11.04
C VAL A 72 0.76 29.90 -10.26
N THR A 73 1.32 29.95 -9.05
CA THR A 73 1.30 31.13 -8.16
C THR A 73 2.67 31.82 -8.00
N ARG A 74 3.56 31.72 -8.99
CA ARG A 74 4.81 32.49 -9.02
C ARG A 74 4.90 33.40 -10.24
#